data_AF-A0A951CWX4-F1
#
_entry.id   AF-A0A951CWX4-F1
#
_cell.length_a   1.000
_cell.length_b   1.000
_cell.length_c   1.000
_cell.angle_alpha   90.00
_cell.angle_beta   90.00
_cell.angle_gamma   90.00
#
_symmetry.space_group_name_H-M   'P 1'
#
loop_
_entity.id
_entity.type
_entity.pdbx_description
1 polymer ?
#
loop_
_entity_poly.entity_id
_entity_poly.type
_entity_poly.pdbx_seq_one_letter_code
_entity_poly.pdbx_strand_id
1 'polypeptide(L)'
;MISHSARLRRDSLAILRAALDAADASKAVRKHLSIKGSLLHAGALRLSLSNFDRIFLIAAGKAAIEMSTAVERVLGSRLAGGIAVTKHRHARTRLRKLQV
;
A
#
# COMPACT_ATOMS: atom_id res chain seq x y z
N MET A 1 -32.64 27.59 1.45
CA MET A 1 -31.95 27.25 0.19
C MET A 1 -30.44 27.29 0.40
N ILE A 2 -29.72 26.19 0.13
CA ILE A 2 -28.25 26.20 0.13
C ILE A 2 -27.78 26.91 -1.15
N SER A 3 -26.90 27.91 -1.04
CA SER A 3 -26.43 28.68 -2.19
C SER A 3 -25.72 27.81 -3.22
N HIS A 4 -25.79 28.19 -4.50
CA HIS A 4 -25.16 27.45 -5.62
C HIS A 4 -23.66 27.24 -5.39
N SER A 5 -22.96 28.25 -4.85
CA SER A 5 -21.54 28.18 -4.49
C SER A 5 -21.25 27.12 -3.41
N ALA A 6 -22.12 26.99 -2.41
CA ALA A 6 -21.94 25.99 -1.35
C ALA A 6 -22.12 24.55 -1.86
N ARG A 7 -22.95 24.33 -2.89
CA ARG A 7 -23.07 23.03 -3.56
C ARG A 7 -21.82 22.70 -4.38
N LEU A 8 -21.35 23.63 -5.22
CA LEU A 8 -20.12 23.43 -6.01
C LEU A 8 -18.91 23.12 -5.12
N ARG A 9 -18.72 23.87 -4.04
CA ARG A 9 -17.63 23.61 -3.08
C ARG A 9 -17.73 22.21 -2.47
N ARG A 10 -18.94 21.75 -2.13
CA ARG A 10 -19.17 20.41 -1.59
C ARG A 10 -18.77 19.33 -2.60
N ASP A 11 -19.22 19.48 -3.84
CA ASP A 11 -18.96 18.52 -4.90
C ASP A 11 -17.46 18.48 -5.24
N SER A 12 -16.80 19.64 -5.35
CA SER A 12 -15.34 19.71 -5.55
C SER A 12 -14.57 19.02 -4.42
N LEU A 13 -14.97 19.20 -3.16
CA LEU A 13 -14.34 18.52 -2.03
C LEU A 13 -14.59 17.01 -2.06
N ALA A 14 -15.76 16.55 -2.50
CA ALA A 14 -16.06 15.13 -2.66
C ALA A 14 -15.17 14.50 -3.73
N ILE A 15 -15.03 15.16 -4.89
CA ILE A 15 -14.16 14.73 -6.00
C ILE A 15 -12.70 14.67 -5.53
N LEU A 16 -12.20 15.72 -4.88
CA LEU A 16 -10.83 15.75 -4.36
C LEU A 16 -10.58 14.60 -3.38
N ARG A 17 -11.49 14.36 -2.44
CA ARG A 17 -11.35 13.27 -1.47
C ARG A 17 -11.34 11.92 -2.16
N ALA A 18 -12.22 11.68 -3.13
CA ALA A 18 -12.24 10.43 -3.89
C ALA A 18 -10.93 10.23 -4.68
N ALA A 19 -10.39 11.29 -5.28
CA ALA A 19 -9.11 11.23 -5.99
C ALA A 19 -7.93 10.91 -5.06
N LEU A 20 -7.87 11.56 -3.89
CA LEU A 20 -6.86 11.26 -2.88
C LEU A 20 -7.00 9.84 -2.34
N ASP A 21 -8.23 9.36 -2.15
CA ASP A 21 -8.50 8.00 -1.69
C ASP A 21 -8.03 6.94 -2.68
N ALA A 22 -8.29 7.18 -3.96
CA ALA A 22 -7.86 6.32 -5.05
C ALA A 22 -6.33 6.30 -5.21
N ALA A 23 -5.67 7.42 -4.90
CA ALA A 23 -4.21 7.57 -4.96
C ALA A 23 -3.48 7.14 -3.67
N ASP A 24 -4.20 6.75 -2.61
CA ASP A 24 -3.57 6.29 -1.37
C ASP A 24 -2.74 5.03 -1.61
N ALA A 25 -1.44 5.13 -1.35
CA ALA A 25 -0.49 4.07 -1.65
C ALA A 25 -0.80 2.76 -0.92
N SER A 26 -1.29 2.86 0.31
CA SER A 26 -1.61 1.73 1.17
C SER A 26 -2.86 0.99 0.65
N LYS A 27 -3.89 1.74 0.24
CA LYS A 27 -5.10 1.21 -0.42
C LYS A 27 -4.79 0.61 -1.78
N ALA A 28 -3.94 1.26 -2.57
CA ALA A 28 -3.51 0.76 -3.87
C ALA A 28 -2.85 -0.62 -3.75
N VAL A 29 -1.96 -0.81 -2.78
CA VAL A 29 -1.36 -2.12 -2.48
C VAL A 29 -2.42 -3.14 -2.07
N ARG A 30 -3.28 -2.83 -1.09
CA ARG A 30 -4.31 -3.79 -0.62
C ARG A 30 -5.32 -4.17 -1.71
N LYS A 31 -5.59 -3.28 -2.66
CA LYS A 31 -6.48 -3.55 -3.79
C LYS A 31 -5.88 -4.55 -4.78
N HIS A 32 -4.56 -4.52 -4.98
CA HIS A 32 -3.91 -5.33 -6.01
C HIS A 32 -3.09 -6.49 -5.45
N LEU A 33 -2.78 -6.51 -4.15
CA LEU A 33 -2.00 -7.54 -3.50
C LEU A 33 -2.83 -8.24 -2.43
N SER A 34 -3.07 -9.54 -2.62
CA SER A 34 -3.78 -10.37 -1.65
C SER A 34 -3.29 -11.81 -1.68
N ILE A 35 -3.56 -12.56 -0.60
CA ILE A 35 -3.29 -14.00 -0.53
C ILE A 35 -4.61 -14.73 -0.42
N LYS A 36 -4.79 -15.79 -1.22
CA LYS A 36 -5.86 -16.78 -1.09
C LYS A 36 -5.24 -18.17 -0.97
N GLY A 37 -5.28 -18.73 0.25
CA GLY A 37 -4.57 -19.98 0.56
C GLY A 37 -3.05 -19.80 0.44
N SER A 38 -2.42 -20.52 -0.50
CA SER A 38 -1.01 -20.34 -0.84
C SER A 38 -0.78 -19.41 -2.05
N LEU A 39 -1.84 -18.97 -2.74
CA LEU A 39 -1.70 -18.18 -3.96
C LEU A 39 -1.63 -16.69 -3.63
N LEU A 40 -0.51 -16.05 -3.96
CA LEU A 40 -0.37 -14.60 -4.00
C LEU A 40 -0.98 -14.08 -5.30
N HIS A 41 -1.87 -13.11 -5.18
CA HIS A 41 -2.41 -12.34 -6.28
C HIS A 41 -1.76 -10.96 -6.26
N ALA A 42 -1.07 -10.59 -7.34
CA ALA A 42 -0.44 -9.29 -7.53
C ALA A 42 -0.91 -8.71 -8.89
N GLY A 43 -2.03 -8.00 -8.88
CA GLY A 43 -2.72 -7.59 -10.12
C GLY A 43 -3.13 -8.82 -10.93
N ALA A 44 -2.64 -8.92 -12.16
CA ALA A 44 -2.87 -10.10 -13.02
C ALA A 44 -1.94 -11.28 -12.68
N LEU A 45 -0.83 -11.04 -11.98
CA LEU A 45 0.14 -12.07 -11.63
C LEU A 45 -0.39 -12.96 -10.51
N ARG A 46 -0.23 -14.27 -10.66
CA ARG A 46 -0.52 -15.25 -9.62
C ARG A 46 0.69 -16.14 -9.35
N LEU A 47 1.09 -16.25 -8.09
CA LEU A 47 2.26 -17.03 -7.67
C LEU A 47 1.88 -17.94 -6.50
N SER A 48 2.22 -19.22 -6.59
CA SER A 48 2.13 -20.12 -5.44
C SER A 48 3.28 -19.80 -4.48
N LEU A 49 2.95 -19.30 -3.28
CA LEU A 49 3.92 -19.02 -2.23
C LEU A 49 4.58 -20.29 -1.69
N SER A 50 3.99 -21.47 -1.92
CA SER A 50 4.61 -22.75 -1.55
C SER A 50 5.84 -23.08 -2.41
N ASN A 51 6.05 -22.37 -3.51
CA ASN A 51 7.20 -22.57 -4.40
C ASN A 51 8.44 -21.79 -3.94
N PHE A 52 8.35 -21.06 -2.82
CA PHE A 52 9.41 -20.19 -2.33
C PHE A 52 9.67 -20.44 -0.85
N ASP A 53 10.93 -20.67 -0.50
CA ASP A 53 11.33 -20.86 0.90
C ASP A 53 11.27 -19.54 1.70
N ARG A 54 11.63 -18.42 1.04
CA ARG A 54 11.73 -17.10 1.67
C ARG A 54 11.23 -16.02 0.73
N ILE A 55 10.45 -15.10 1.28
CA ILE A 55 9.93 -13.94 0.56
C ILE A 55 10.58 -12.68 1.14
N PHE A 56 11.07 -11.82 0.27
CA PHE A 56 11.66 -10.54 0.65
C PHE A 56 10.94 -9.38 -0.02
N LEU A 57 10.96 -8.21 0.61
CA LEU A 57 10.43 -6.97 0.05
C LEU A 57 11.56 -5.97 -0.18
N ILE A 58 11.64 -5.44 -1.40
CA ILE A 58 12.45 -4.27 -1.73
C ILE A 58 11.47 -3.16 -2.11
N ALA A 59 11.51 -2.05 -1.38
CA ALA A 59 10.69 -0.88 -1.65
C ALA A 59 11.57 0.36 -1.79
N ALA A 60 11.24 1.22 -2.75
CA ALA A 60 11.94 2.47 -2.95
C ALA A 60 10.95 3.57 -3.38
N GLY A 61 11.16 4.78 -2.87
CA GLY A 61 10.38 5.97 -3.24
C GLY A 61 9.70 6.66 -2.06
N LYS A 62 9.05 7.79 -2.32
CA LYS A 62 8.46 8.65 -1.27
C LYS A 62 7.44 7.91 -0.39
N ALA A 63 6.65 7.03 -0.98
CA ALA A 63 5.62 6.24 -0.31
C ALA A 63 6.07 4.81 0.05
N ALA A 64 7.38 4.52 -0.01
CA ALA A 64 7.90 3.18 0.23
C ALA A 64 7.48 2.62 1.59
N ILE A 65 7.39 3.48 2.61
CA ILE A 65 7.03 3.10 3.97
C ILE A 65 5.54 2.73 4.06
N GLU A 66 4.66 3.54 3.50
CA GLU A 66 3.22 3.30 3.48
C GLU A 66 2.86 2.06 2.65
N MET A 67 3.53 1.86 1.51
CA MET A 67 3.40 0.66 0.68
C MET A 67 3.91 -0.58 1.42
N SER A 68 5.11 -0.50 2.02
CA SER A 68 5.72 -1.62 2.74
C SER A 68 4.87 -2.04 3.95
N THR A 69 4.28 -1.07 4.65
CA THR A 69 3.37 -1.36 5.76
C THR A 69 2.16 -2.17 5.28
N ALA A 70 1.61 -1.87 4.10
CA ALA A 70 0.53 -2.66 3.53
C ALA A 70 0.98 -4.06 3.14
N VAL A 71 2.16 -4.20 2.52
CA VAL A 71 2.73 -5.50 2.15
C VAL A 71 3.01 -6.36 3.39
N GLU A 72 3.61 -5.81 4.45
CA GLU A 72 3.83 -6.53 5.72
C GLU A 72 2.52 -7.07 6.31
N ARG A 73 1.42 -6.32 6.19
CA ARG A 73 0.10 -6.79 6.65
C ARG A 73 -0.43 -7.94 5.79
N VAL A 74 -0.21 -7.90 4.48
CA VAL A 74 -0.67 -8.97 3.56
C VAL A 74 0.15 -10.24 3.73
N LEU A 75 1.49 -10.14 3.73
CA LEU A 75 2.39 -11.29 3.78
C LEU A 75 2.57 -11.84 5.20
N GLY A 76 2.44 -10.99 6.23
CA GLY A 76 2.55 -11.39 7.63
C GLY A 76 3.85 -12.14 7.94
N SER A 77 3.72 -13.32 8.55
CA SER A 77 4.86 -14.18 8.89
C SER A 77 5.61 -14.76 7.68
N ARG A 78 5.00 -14.73 6.48
CA ARG A 78 5.64 -15.24 5.25
C ARG A 78 6.74 -14.30 4.74
N LEU A 79 6.72 -13.02 5.14
CA LEU A 79 7.79 -12.07 4.80
C LEU A 79 9.01 -12.32 5.70
N ALA A 80 10.08 -12.80 5.08
CA ALA A 80 11.34 -13.11 5.76
C ALA A 80 12.12 -11.85 6.15
N GLY A 81 12.02 -10.79 5.34
CA GLY A 81 12.66 -9.50 5.62
C GLY A 81 12.62 -8.56 4.42
N GLY A 82 13.40 -7.48 4.45
CA GLY A 82 13.50 -6.58 3.32
C GLY A 82 14.16 -5.24 3.62
N ILE A 83 14.15 -4.36 2.62
CA ILE A 83 14.63 -2.98 2.72
C ILE A 83 13.61 -2.01 2.11
N ALA A 84 13.41 -0.86 2.75
CA ALA A 84 12.52 0.20 2.28
C ALA A 84 13.25 1.55 2.28
N VAL A 85 13.62 2.04 1.10
CA VAL A 85 14.33 3.31 0.93
C VAL A 85 13.35 4.44 0.65
N THR A 86 13.30 5.45 1.52
CA THR A 86 12.49 6.67 1.33
C THR A 86 13.30 7.94 1.59
N LYS A 87 12.71 9.09 1.27
CA LYS A 87 13.31 10.40 1.57
C LYS A 87 13.46 10.58 3.09
N HIS A 88 14.50 11.31 3.50
CA HIS A 88 14.69 11.69 4.90
C HIS A 88 13.41 12.24 5.56
N ARG A 89 13.16 11.89 6.83
CA ARG A 89 11.97 12.26 7.62
C ARG A 89 10.63 11.72 7.10
N HIS A 90 10.63 10.78 6.15
CA HIS A 90 9.44 10.09 5.66
C HIS A 90 9.30 8.66 6.21
N ALA A 91 10.28 8.17 6.98
CA ALA A 91 10.19 6.95 7.79
C ALA A 91 9.35 7.14 9.06
N ARG A 92 8.10 7.57 8.90
CA ARG A 92 7.20 7.91 10.02
C ARG A 92 6.57 6.70 10.70
N THR A 93 6.57 5.56 10.02
CA THR A 93 6.03 4.29 10.52
C THR A 93 7.16 3.29 10.67
N ARG A 94 7.24 2.63 11.82
CA ARG A 94 8.21 1.55 12.05
C ARG A 94 7.74 0.28 11.35
N LEU A 95 8.55 -0.23 10.43
CA LEU A 95 8.38 -1.55 9.82
C LEU A 95 8.94 -2.62 10.76
N ARG A 96 8.33 -3.81 10.77
CA ARG A 96 8.70 -4.90 11.71
C ARG A 96 9.74 -5.84 11.12
N LYS A 97 9.71 -6.03 9.81
CA LYS A 97 10.52 -6.99 9.07
C LYS A 97 11.49 -6.32 8.10
N LEU A 98 11.34 -5.02 7.84
CA LEU A 98 12.19 -4.28 6.92
C LEU A 98 13.17 -3.35 7.63
N GLN A 99 14.37 -3.27 7.08
CA GLN A 99 15.31 -2.17 7.31
C GLN A 99 14.86 -0.95 6.51
N VAL A 100 15.05 0.25 7.06
CA VAL A 100 14.68 1.53 6.42
C VAL A 100 15.91 2.39 6.26
#